data_AF-A0A352D2C4-F1
#
_entry.id   AF-A0A352D2C4-F1
#
_cell.length_a   1.000
_cell.length_b   1.000
_cell.length_c   1.000
_cell.angle_alpha   90.00
_cell.angle_beta   90.00
_cell.angle_gamma   90.00
#
_symmetry.space_group_name_H-M   'P 1'
#
loop_
_entity.id
_entity.type
_entity.pdbx_description
1 polymer ?
#
loop_
_entity_poly.entity_id
_entity_poly.type
_entity_poly.pdbx_seq_one_letter_code
_entity_poly.pdbx_strand_id
1 'polypeptide(L)'
;MANRSYLYAADTLPDSKGLKPDNLIGVCEFNYDYSYSSLILVGAKPLGIFPSVLWKNSLLIAGDFEKGTELFTKFLTKAQQLGAVNNEYLTVNSQKVITYLKNNKRKYFLLEFSELMEMDYDMEDMKEIQTYAENLAVDAEIYAKTEVPRLLESDTWTPAFKDIPKDILNSRLDLYFTPNLYFDVCAD
;
A
#
# COMPACT_ATOMS: atom_id res chain seq x y z
N MET A 1 -21.01 -1.65 -4.59
CA MET A 1 -19.89 -2.36 -5.24
C MET A 1 -18.67 -1.58 -4.83
N ALA A 2 -18.21 -1.86 -3.62
CA ALA A 2 -17.22 -1.06 -2.94
C ALA A 2 -16.13 -2.04 -2.53
N ASN A 3 -15.10 -2.18 -3.34
CA ASN A 3 -14.26 -3.38 -3.33
C ASN A 3 -12.79 -3.03 -3.59
N ARG A 4 -12.33 -1.79 -3.42
CA ARG A 4 -10.99 -1.39 -3.85
C ARG A 4 -10.33 -0.38 -2.93
N SER A 5 -9.03 -0.51 -2.78
CA SER A 5 -8.16 0.57 -2.33
C SER A 5 -7.31 1.07 -3.48
N TYR A 6 -6.95 2.35 -3.42
CA TYR A 6 -6.10 2.97 -4.44
C TYR A 6 -4.93 3.67 -3.76
N LEU A 7 -3.75 3.46 -4.29
CA LEU A 7 -2.58 4.23 -3.95
C LEU A 7 -2.30 5.21 -5.08
N TYR A 8 -2.25 6.49 -4.73
CA TYR A 8 -1.84 7.55 -5.62
C TYR A 8 -0.54 8.19 -5.15
N ALA A 9 0.08 8.95 -6.05
CA ALA A 9 1.12 9.91 -5.69
C ALA A 9 0.77 11.31 -6.22
N ALA A 10 1.11 12.35 -5.45
CA ALA A 10 0.75 13.74 -5.77
C ALA A 10 1.76 14.76 -5.22
N ASP A 11 1.78 15.95 -5.81
CA ASP A 11 2.69 17.05 -5.40
C ASP A 11 2.09 17.95 -4.31
N THR A 12 0.79 17.84 -4.07
CA THR A 12 0.06 18.53 -3.00
C THR A 12 -0.82 17.55 -2.24
N LEU A 13 -1.20 17.92 -1.01
CA LEU A 13 -2.19 17.19 -0.22
C LEU A 13 -3.59 17.71 -0.57
N PRO A 14 -4.64 16.90 -0.41
CA PRO A 14 -6.01 17.38 -0.52
C PRO A 14 -6.27 18.49 0.50
N ASP A 15 -6.94 19.56 0.08
CA ASP A 15 -7.37 20.61 1.01
C ASP A 15 -8.77 20.32 1.59
N SER A 16 -9.19 21.11 2.58
CA SER A 16 -10.51 20.97 3.22
C SER A 16 -11.70 21.20 2.27
N LYS A 17 -11.44 21.61 1.02
CA LYS A 17 -12.45 21.79 -0.03
C LYS A 17 -12.50 20.61 -1.00
N GLY A 18 -11.66 19.58 -0.80
CA GLY A 18 -11.58 18.42 -1.68
C GLY A 18 -11.05 18.75 -3.06
N LEU A 19 -10.24 19.82 -3.19
CA LEU A 19 -9.61 20.13 -4.47
C LEU A 19 -8.65 19.00 -4.86
N LYS A 20 -8.72 18.61 -6.14
CA LYS A 20 -7.87 17.57 -6.70
C LYS A 20 -6.39 17.96 -6.52
N PRO A 21 -5.56 17.09 -5.94
CA PRO A 21 -4.13 17.33 -5.82
C PRO A 21 -3.45 17.55 -7.17
N ASP A 22 -2.39 18.35 -7.15
CA ASP A 22 -1.58 18.62 -8.33
C ASP A 22 -0.81 17.35 -8.72
N ASN A 23 -0.77 17.08 -10.03
CA ASN A 23 -0.05 15.97 -10.64
C ASN A 23 -0.36 14.59 -10.02
N LEU A 24 -1.63 14.37 -9.65
CA LEU A 24 -2.14 13.10 -9.15
C LEU A 24 -1.93 11.97 -10.16
N ILE A 25 -1.23 10.92 -9.75
CA ILE A 25 -0.94 9.73 -10.56
C ILE A 25 -1.33 8.46 -9.82
N GLY A 26 -1.91 7.50 -10.54
CA GLY A 26 -2.18 6.16 -10.01
C GLY A 26 -0.89 5.38 -9.80
N VAL A 27 -0.75 4.72 -8.66
CA VAL A 27 0.41 3.87 -8.33
C VAL A 27 -0.04 2.42 -8.21
N CYS A 28 -1.16 2.16 -7.53
CA CYS A 28 -1.68 0.80 -7.34
C CYS A 28 -3.19 0.85 -7.12
N GLU A 29 -3.86 -0.22 -7.52
CA GLU A 29 -5.25 -0.50 -7.20
C GLU A 29 -5.31 -1.93 -6.66
N PHE A 30 -5.92 -2.12 -5.49
CA PHE A 30 -6.00 -3.43 -4.86
C PHE A 30 -7.44 -3.78 -4.53
N ASN A 31 -7.89 -4.96 -4.93
CA ASN A 31 -9.27 -5.38 -4.75
C ASN A 31 -9.50 -6.01 -3.36
N TYR A 32 -10.64 -5.69 -2.75
CA TYR A 32 -11.23 -6.22 -1.53
C TYR A 32 -10.39 -6.06 -0.25
N ASP A 33 -9.29 -5.31 -0.32
CA ASP A 33 -8.46 -4.96 0.84
C ASP A 33 -7.54 -3.77 0.50
N TYR A 34 -6.67 -3.39 1.43
CA TYR A 34 -5.48 -2.60 1.19
C TYR A 34 -4.22 -3.48 1.11
N SER A 35 -3.29 -3.12 0.22
CA SER A 35 -2.03 -3.85 0.13
C SER A 35 -1.06 -3.45 1.27
N TYR A 36 -0.35 -4.42 1.85
CA TYR A 36 0.74 -4.13 2.80
C TYR A 36 1.82 -3.24 2.20
N SER A 37 2.06 -3.36 0.89
CA SER A 37 2.94 -2.44 0.15
C SER A 37 2.48 -0.99 0.26
N SER A 38 1.18 -0.73 0.12
CA SER A 38 0.60 0.60 0.28
C SER A 38 0.81 1.13 1.70
N LEU A 39 0.62 0.29 2.73
CA LEU A 39 0.88 0.67 4.12
C LEU A 39 2.36 1.00 4.37
N ILE A 40 3.29 0.23 3.81
CA ILE A 40 4.73 0.53 3.90
C ILE A 40 5.05 1.87 3.23
N LEU A 41 4.46 2.13 2.06
CA LEU A 41 4.69 3.35 1.29
C LEU A 41 4.15 4.59 2.02
N VAL A 42 3.02 4.52 2.73
CA VAL A 42 2.52 5.65 3.53
C VAL A 42 3.09 5.70 4.97
N GLY A 43 3.54 4.56 5.49
CA GLY A 43 3.88 4.35 6.90
C GLY A 43 5.26 4.84 7.34
N ALA A 44 6.20 5.09 6.42
CA ALA A 44 7.53 5.57 6.77
C ALA A 44 7.53 6.93 7.48
N LYS A 45 6.53 7.78 7.16
CA LYS A 45 6.24 9.05 7.81
C LYS A 45 4.80 9.45 7.48
N PRO A 46 3.81 8.93 8.21
CA PRO A 46 2.42 9.32 8.01
C PRO A 46 2.29 10.82 8.27
N LEU A 47 1.64 11.52 7.34
CA LEU A 47 1.33 12.95 7.47
C LEU A 47 -0.05 13.18 8.09
N GLY A 48 -0.83 12.12 8.21
CA GLY A 48 -2.15 12.12 8.80
C GLY A 48 -3.25 11.75 7.80
N ILE A 49 -4.46 12.13 8.17
CA ILE A 49 -5.68 11.82 7.44
C ILE A 49 -6.17 13.07 6.73
N PHE A 50 -6.60 12.87 5.49
CA PHE A 50 -7.05 13.95 4.62
C PHE A 50 -8.40 13.57 3.99
N PRO A 51 -9.17 14.55 3.48
CA PRO A 51 -10.32 14.26 2.64
C PRO A 51 -9.91 13.41 1.43
N SER A 52 -10.74 12.42 1.10
CA SER A 52 -10.60 11.62 -0.12
C SER A 52 -10.64 12.50 -1.37
N VAL A 53 -9.87 12.11 -2.39
CA VAL A 53 -9.87 12.73 -3.72
C VAL A 53 -10.84 12.07 -4.68
N LEU A 54 -11.33 10.88 -4.34
CA LEU A 54 -12.26 10.10 -5.16
C LEU A 54 -13.70 10.23 -4.68
N TRP A 55 -13.91 10.20 -3.36
CA TRP A 55 -15.24 10.07 -2.78
C TRP A 55 -15.57 11.25 -1.87
N LYS A 56 -16.80 11.73 -1.98
CA LYS A 56 -17.29 12.83 -1.17
C LYS A 56 -17.56 12.32 0.25
N ASN A 57 -17.16 13.11 1.25
CA ASN A 57 -17.30 12.75 2.67
C ASN A 57 -16.54 11.45 3.02
N SER A 58 -15.36 11.28 2.45
CA SER A 58 -14.52 10.11 2.68
C SER A 58 -13.11 10.57 3.07
N LEU A 59 -12.29 9.64 3.55
CA LEU A 59 -10.96 9.93 4.07
C LEU A 59 -9.89 9.09 3.38
N LEU A 60 -8.67 9.62 3.35
CA LEU A 60 -7.45 8.98 2.87
C LEU A 60 -6.32 9.15 3.88
N ILE A 61 -5.30 8.30 3.80
CA ILE A 61 -4.04 8.45 4.56
C ILE A 61 -2.97 8.99 3.64
N ALA A 62 -2.23 10.02 4.08
CA ALA A 62 -1.10 10.54 3.33
C ALA A 62 0.24 10.20 4.00
N GLY A 63 1.26 9.95 3.18
CA GLY A 63 2.63 9.74 3.62
C GLY A 63 3.64 10.44 2.71
N ASP A 64 4.87 10.60 3.21
CA ASP A 64 5.97 11.17 2.42
C ASP A 64 6.45 10.19 1.33
N PHE A 65 6.47 10.64 0.07
CA PHE A 65 6.79 9.78 -1.07
C PHE A 65 8.22 9.22 -1.01
N GLU A 66 9.19 10.08 -0.68
CA GLU A 66 10.60 9.71 -0.70
C GLU A 66 10.90 8.74 0.45
N LYS A 67 10.38 9.02 1.65
CA LYS A 67 10.52 8.13 2.80
C LYS A 67 9.80 6.81 2.62
N GLY A 68 8.60 6.83 2.05
CA GLY A 68 7.87 5.63 1.68
C GLY A 68 8.66 4.75 0.72
N THR A 69 9.15 5.33 -0.37
CA THR A 69 9.93 4.62 -1.39
C THR A 69 11.25 4.06 -0.83
N GLU A 70 11.93 4.82 0.04
CA GLU A 70 13.14 4.39 0.73
C GLU A 70 12.88 3.16 1.60
N LEU A 71 11.83 3.19 2.43
CA LEU A 71 11.45 2.09 3.31
C LEU A 71 11.06 0.85 2.49
N PHE A 72 10.24 1.03 1.47
CA PHE A 72 9.81 -0.03 0.57
C PHE A 72 10.98 -0.70 -0.16
N THR A 73 11.95 0.08 -0.64
CA THR A 73 13.16 -0.44 -1.29
C THR A 73 14.01 -1.26 -0.34
N LYS A 74 14.19 -0.80 0.91
CA LYS A 74 14.92 -1.57 1.95
C LYS A 74 14.22 -2.90 2.23
N PHE A 75 12.90 -2.85 2.34
CA PHE A 75 12.06 -4.03 2.55
C PHE A 75 12.22 -5.06 1.42
N LEU A 76 12.09 -4.64 0.15
CA LEU A 76 12.32 -5.51 -1.02
C LEU A 76 13.73 -6.12 -1.05
N THR A 77 14.75 -5.30 -0.79
CA THR A 77 16.16 -5.74 -0.81
C THR A 77 16.40 -6.85 0.21
N LYS A 78 15.86 -6.69 1.42
CA LYS A 78 16.03 -7.70 2.46
C LYS A 78 15.22 -8.96 2.20
N ALA A 79 14.01 -8.84 1.65
CA ALA A 79 13.23 -10.00 1.20
C ALA A 79 13.99 -10.84 0.16
N GLN A 80 14.71 -10.20 -0.76
CA GLN A 80 15.60 -10.89 -1.71
C GLN A 80 16.78 -11.59 -1.03
N GLN A 81 17.42 -10.93 -0.05
CA GLN A 81 18.56 -11.49 0.72
C GLN A 81 18.16 -12.73 1.53
N LEU A 82 16.94 -12.73 2.10
CA LEU A 82 16.42 -13.83 2.90
C LEU A 82 15.91 -15.02 2.07
N GLY A 83 16.01 -14.96 0.74
CA GLY A 83 15.67 -16.08 -0.13
C GLY A 83 14.16 -16.34 -0.26
N ALA A 84 13.36 -15.27 -0.38
CA ALA A 84 11.95 -15.37 -0.75
C ALA A 84 11.76 -16.28 -1.98
N VAL A 85 10.66 -17.04 -2.00
CA VAL A 85 10.36 -18.00 -3.06
C VAL A 85 10.30 -17.27 -4.42
N ASN A 86 11.00 -17.81 -5.42
CA ASN A 86 11.19 -17.22 -6.75
C ASN A 86 11.92 -15.85 -6.73
N ASN A 87 13.17 -15.86 -6.25
CA ASN A 87 14.05 -14.68 -6.15
C ASN A 87 14.20 -13.91 -7.47
N GLU A 88 14.17 -14.60 -8.62
CA GLU A 88 14.23 -13.95 -9.93
C GLU A 88 12.98 -13.10 -10.20
N TYR A 89 11.78 -13.65 -9.95
CA TYR A 89 10.53 -12.90 -10.10
C TYR A 89 10.46 -11.70 -9.16
N LEU A 90 10.83 -11.90 -7.88
CA LEU A 90 10.89 -10.80 -6.92
C LEU A 90 11.90 -9.74 -7.39
N THR A 91 13.08 -10.13 -7.85
CA THR A 91 14.12 -9.20 -8.34
C THR A 91 13.65 -8.36 -9.51
N VAL A 92 13.08 -8.99 -10.53
CA VAL A 92 12.58 -8.29 -11.73
C VAL A 92 11.46 -7.32 -11.36
N ASN A 93 10.49 -7.76 -10.56
CA ASN A 93 9.33 -6.92 -10.21
C ASN A 93 9.70 -5.80 -9.22
N SER A 94 10.55 -6.07 -8.22
CA SER A 94 11.14 -5.04 -7.36
C SER A 94 11.77 -3.93 -8.19
N GLN A 95 12.58 -4.30 -9.17
CA GLN A 95 13.28 -3.33 -10.01
C GLN A 95 12.30 -2.52 -10.87
N LYS A 96 11.25 -3.15 -11.41
CA LYS A 96 10.18 -2.45 -12.14
C LYS A 96 9.47 -1.42 -11.26
N VAL A 97 9.03 -1.81 -10.07
CA VAL A 97 8.35 -0.88 -9.13
C VAL A 97 9.25 0.28 -8.77
N ILE A 98 10.49 -0.01 -8.34
CA ILE A 98 11.42 1.03 -7.90
C ILE A 98 11.71 1.99 -9.06
N THR A 99 11.84 1.48 -10.29
CA THR A 99 12.03 2.31 -11.48
C THR A 99 10.79 3.16 -11.76
N TYR A 100 9.60 2.56 -11.68
CA TYR A 100 8.33 3.27 -11.83
C TYR A 100 8.19 4.40 -10.81
N LEU A 101 8.41 4.12 -9.52
CA LEU A 101 8.34 5.13 -8.45
C LEU A 101 9.37 6.25 -8.65
N LYS A 102 10.59 5.93 -9.07
CA LYS A 102 11.61 6.94 -9.36
C LYS A 102 11.22 7.84 -10.53
N ASN A 103 10.70 7.27 -11.62
CA ASN A 103 10.26 8.02 -12.80
C ASN A 103 9.02 8.86 -12.52
N ASN A 104 8.21 8.42 -11.56
CA ASN A 104 6.97 9.04 -11.15
C ASN A 104 7.07 9.70 -9.78
N LYS A 105 8.25 10.21 -9.41
CA LYS A 105 8.47 10.86 -8.11
C LYS A 105 7.48 12.01 -7.92
N ARG A 106 6.85 12.03 -6.74
CA ARG A 106 6.01 13.13 -6.23
C ARG A 106 6.43 13.49 -4.82
N LYS A 107 5.68 14.36 -4.14
CA LYS A 107 5.90 14.69 -2.73
C LYS A 107 5.21 13.73 -1.77
N TYR A 108 4.02 13.26 -2.13
CA TYR A 108 3.18 12.49 -1.23
C TYR A 108 2.69 11.20 -1.88
N PHE A 109 2.53 10.16 -1.07
CA PHE A 109 1.63 9.04 -1.35
C PHE A 109 0.28 9.32 -0.70
N LEU A 110 -0.82 8.93 -1.37
CA LEU A 110 -2.20 9.05 -0.88
C LEU A 110 -2.86 7.67 -0.98
N LEU A 111 -3.23 7.08 0.15
CA LEU A 111 -3.93 5.80 0.23
C LEU A 111 -5.42 6.03 0.45
N GLU A 112 -6.19 5.72 -0.58
CA GLU A 112 -7.65 5.70 -0.60
C GLU A 112 -8.15 4.31 -0.17
N PHE A 113 -8.93 4.26 0.91
CA PHE A 113 -9.45 3.00 1.48
C PHE A 113 -10.96 3.07 1.76
N SER A 114 -11.60 4.19 1.43
CA SER A 114 -13.00 4.43 1.82
C SER A 114 -13.99 3.50 1.10
N GLU A 115 -13.68 3.00 -0.11
CA GLU A 115 -14.48 1.96 -0.77
C GLU A 115 -14.55 0.66 0.07
N LEU A 116 -13.49 0.33 0.82
CA LEU A 116 -13.51 -0.86 1.70
C LEU A 116 -14.46 -0.67 2.88
N MET A 117 -14.71 0.56 3.30
CA MET A 117 -15.57 0.86 4.45
C MET A 117 -17.05 0.83 4.11
N GLU A 118 -17.42 1.07 2.86
CA GLU A 118 -18.81 0.87 2.39
C GLU A 118 -19.23 -0.62 2.34
N MET A 119 -18.30 -1.57 2.52
CA MET A 119 -18.61 -3.01 2.57
C MET A 119 -19.27 -3.45 3.89
N ASP A 120 -18.91 -2.83 5.01
CA ASP A 120 -19.26 -3.30 6.36
C ASP A 120 -20.18 -2.35 7.13
N TYR A 121 -20.42 -1.12 6.63
CA TYR A 121 -21.07 -0.06 7.40
C TYR A 121 -22.12 0.71 6.59
N ASP A 122 -23.31 0.91 7.16
CA ASP A 122 -24.26 1.91 6.65
C ASP A 122 -23.62 3.32 6.78
N MET A 123 -23.76 4.16 5.75
CA MET A 123 -23.10 5.47 5.55
C MET A 123 -23.37 6.55 6.63
N GLU A 124 -23.88 6.20 7.81
CA GLU A 124 -24.53 7.15 8.71
C GLU A 124 -23.65 7.73 9.84
N ASP A 125 -22.37 7.38 9.98
CA ASP A 125 -21.47 8.12 10.88
C ASP A 125 -20.07 8.35 10.30
N MET A 126 -19.84 9.56 9.77
CA MET A 126 -18.52 10.10 9.41
C MET A 126 -17.45 9.92 10.49
N LYS A 127 -17.88 9.83 11.75
CA LYS A 127 -17.03 9.64 12.91
C LYS A 127 -16.44 8.23 12.98
N GLU A 128 -17.17 7.22 12.54
CA GLU A 128 -16.69 5.83 12.49
C GLU A 128 -15.63 5.68 11.40
N ILE A 129 -15.92 6.22 10.20
CA ILE A 129 -14.98 6.35 9.08
C ILE A 129 -13.69 7.05 9.54
N GLN A 130 -13.82 8.14 10.28
CA GLN A 130 -12.66 8.86 10.84
C GLN A 130 -11.89 8.02 11.85
N THR A 131 -12.58 7.35 12.77
CA THR A 131 -11.94 6.50 13.78
C THR A 131 -11.17 5.35 13.13
N TYR A 132 -11.74 4.72 12.10
CA TYR A 132 -11.07 3.66 11.35
C TYR A 132 -9.85 4.19 10.59
N ALA A 133 -9.99 5.35 9.92
CA ALA A 133 -8.87 6.01 9.25
C ALA A 133 -7.71 6.32 10.22
N GLU A 134 -8.04 6.76 11.43
CA GLU A 134 -7.09 7.00 12.53
C GLU A 134 -6.41 5.71 12.96
N ASN A 135 -7.16 4.64 13.16
CA ASN A 135 -6.59 3.33 13.49
C ASN A 135 -5.69 2.79 12.36
N LEU A 136 -6.10 2.91 11.10
CA LEU A 136 -5.33 2.44 9.95
C LEU A 136 -4.04 3.27 9.77
N ALA A 137 -4.09 4.58 10.03
CA ALA A 137 -2.90 5.43 10.03
C ALA A 137 -1.92 5.02 11.14
N VAL A 138 -2.44 4.72 12.32
CA VAL A 138 -1.66 4.18 13.45
C VAL A 138 -1.08 2.81 13.10
N ASP A 139 -1.86 1.92 12.48
CA ASP A 139 -1.39 0.61 12.03
C ASP A 139 -0.30 0.74 10.97
N ALA A 140 -0.43 1.65 10.00
CA ALA A 140 0.62 1.94 9.03
C ALA A 140 1.91 2.41 9.70
N GLU A 141 1.80 3.27 10.72
CA GLU A 141 2.92 3.77 11.51
C GLU A 141 3.58 2.66 12.34
N ILE A 142 2.78 1.88 13.08
CA ILE A 142 3.23 0.76 13.90
C ILE A 142 3.90 -0.26 13.01
N TYR A 143 3.23 -0.70 11.94
CA TYR A 143 3.76 -1.66 10.99
C TYR A 143 5.11 -1.21 10.42
N ALA A 144 5.23 0.06 10.00
CA ALA A 144 6.48 0.62 9.51
C ALA A 144 7.59 0.68 10.58
N LYS A 145 7.25 0.86 11.86
CA LYS A 145 8.22 0.99 12.96
C LYS A 145 8.59 -0.34 13.63
N THR A 146 7.69 -1.30 13.68
CA THR A 146 7.88 -2.57 14.42
C THR A 146 7.98 -3.74 13.47
N GLU A 147 7.01 -3.90 12.58
CA GLU A 147 6.93 -5.06 11.71
C GLU A 147 7.95 -4.99 10.59
N VAL A 148 8.14 -3.83 9.96
CA VAL A 148 9.15 -3.70 8.89
C VAL A 148 10.55 -3.97 9.43
N PRO A 149 11.05 -3.33 10.51
CA PRO A 149 12.36 -3.68 11.09
C PRO A 149 12.43 -5.14 11.54
N ARG A 150 11.39 -5.68 12.19
CA ARG A 150 11.35 -7.11 12.58
C ARG A 150 11.47 -8.03 11.38
N LEU A 151 10.72 -7.76 10.31
CA LEU A 151 10.78 -8.49 9.04
C LEU A 151 12.12 -8.29 8.34
N LEU A 152 12.76 -7.13 8.52
CA LEU A 152 14.09 -6.81 7.99
C LEU A 152 15.22 -7.48 8.79
N GLU A 153 15.04 -7.74 10.09
CA GLU A 153 16.07 -8.24 11.00
C GLU A 153 15.96 -9.75 11.25
N SER A 154 14.78 -10.35 11.07
CA SER A 154 14.59 -11.77 11.33
C SER A 154 15.21 -12.66 10.24
N ASP A 155 16.09 -13.59 10.63
CA ASP A 155 16.53 -14.73 9.81
C ASP A 155 15.46 -15.83 9.71
N THR A 156 14.30 -15.62 10.33
CA THR A 156 13.18 -16.57 10.41
C THR A 156 12.12 -16.33 9.34
N TRP A 157 12.52 -15.97 8.11
CA TRP A 157 11.67 -16.19 6.94
C TRP A 157 11.52 -17.71 6.74
N THR A 158 10.83 -18.38 7.65
CA THR A 158 10.35 -19.74 7.42
C THR A 158 9.30 -19.67 6.32
N PRO A 159 9.24 -20.71 5.47
CA PRO A 159 8.58 -20.64 4.19
C PRO A 159 7.06 -20.72 4.36
N ALA A 160 6.43 -19.63 4.79
CA ALA A 160 5.00 -19.41 4.61
C ALA A 160 4.58 -19.45 3.12
N PHE A 161 5.55 -19.55 2.21
CA PHE A 161 5.39 -19.68 0.76
C PHE A 161 5.67 -21.10 0.22
N LYS A 162 6.06 -22.10 1.04
CA LYS A 162 6.37 -23.46 0.54
C LYS A 162 5.13 -24.25 0.12
N ASP A 163 3.96 -23.90 0.65
CA ASP A 163 2.72 -24.64 0.44
C ASP A 163 1.78 -23.99 -0.58
N ILE A 164 2.24 -22.97 -1.33
CA ILE A 164 1.45 -22.39 -2.43
C ILE A 164 1.61 -23.28 -3.68
N PRO A 165 0.55 -23.96 -4.15
CA PRO A 165 0.62 -24.84 -5.30
C PRO A 165 1.06 -24.09 -6.58
N LYS A 166 1.98 -24.68 -7.35
CA LYS A 166 2.59 -24.07 -8.56
C LYS A 166 1.58 -23.74 -9.67
N ASP A 167 0.43 -24.38 -9.66
CA ASP A 167 -0.70 -24.21 -10.58
C ASP A 167 -1.50 -22.92 -10.31
N ILE A 168 -1.43 -22.37 -9.10
CA ILE A 168 -2.01 -21.07 -8.75
C ILE A 168 -1.19 -19.91 -9.37
N LEU A 169 0.13 -20.09 -9.52
CA LEU A 169 1.05 -19.07 -10.05
C LEU A 169 0.91 -18.79 -11.55
N ASN A 170 0.28 -19.67 -12.33
CA ASN A 170 0.34 -19.63 -13.79
C ASN A 170 -0.99 -19.31 -14.50
N SER A 171 -2.12 -19.20 -13.79
CA SER A 171 -3.43 -19.28 -14.45
C SER A 171 -4.22 -17.98 -14.61
N ARG A 172 -3.94 -16.88 -13.88
CA ARG A 172 -4.56 -15.55 -14.14
C ARG A 172 -3.66 -14.41 -13.65
N LEU A 173 -3.44 -13.40 -14.51
CA LEU A 173 -2.83 -12.12 -14.17
C LEU A 173 -3.76 -11.21 -13.34
N ASP A 174 -4.93 -11.73 -12.97
CA ASP A 174 -5.99 -11.02 -12.27
C ASP A 174 -6.42 -11.82 -11.03
N LEU A 175 -6.32 -11.18 -9.85
CA LEU A 175 -7.05 -11.45 -8.59
C LEU A 175 -6.60 -12.64 -7.67
N TYR A 176 -6.17 -12.21 -6.45
CA TYR A 176 -6.10 -12.88 -5.10
C TYR A 176 -4.87 -13.75 -4.70
N PHE A 177 -4.27 -13.50 -3.50
CA PHE A 177 -4.36 -14.36 -2.27
C PHE A 177 -3.26 -14.24 -1.15
N THR A 178 -3.74 -14.15 0.10
CA THR A 178 -3.21 -14.48 1.46
C THR A 178 -2.25 -13.53 2.25
N PRO A 179 -2.39 -13.46 3.60
CA PRO A 179 -2.24 -12.25 4.43
C PRO A 179 -0.81 -11.90 4.86
N ASN A 180 0.22 -12.37 4.15
CA ASN A 180 1.61 -12.11 4.53
C ASN A 180 2.40 -11.55 3.34
N LEU A 181 2.42 -10.23 3.27
CA LEU A 181 3.30 -9.40 2.43
C LEU A 181 3.07 -9.51 0.91
N TYR A 182 2.02 -8.80 0.47
CA TYR A 182 1.73 -8.55 -0.94
C TYR A 182 2.65 -7.50 -1.54
N PHE A 183 3.16 -7.76 -2.74
CA PHE A 183 3.73 -6.76 -3.65
C PHE A 183 3.00 -6.82 -4.99
N ASP A 184 1.83 -6.19 -5.07
CA ASP A 184 1.20 -5.95 -6.37
C ASP A 184 1.89 -4.78 -7.05
N VAL A 185 2.47 -5.09 -8.21
CA VAL A 185 3.08 -4.11 -9.10
C VAL A 185 2.08 -3.81 -10.19
N CYS A 186 1.15 -2.91 -9.92
CA CYS A 186 0.34 -2.30 -10.97
C CYS A 186 1.23 -1.34 -11.76
N ALA A 187 1.91 -1.87 -12.77
CA ALA A 187 2.41 -1.09 -13.88
C ALA A 187 1.96 -1.83 -15.14
N ASP A 188 1.09 -1.19 -15.92
CA ASP A 188 0.61 -1.67 -17.23
C ASP A 188 1.77 -2.12 -18.15
#